data_AF-A0A846W9B5-F1
#
_entry.id   AF-A0A846W9B5-F1
#
_cell.length_a   1.000
_cell.length_b   1.000
_cell.length_c   1.000
_cell.angle_alpha   90.00
_cell.angle_beta   90.00
_cell.angle_gamma   90.00
#
_symmetry.space_group_name_H-M   'P 1'
#
loop_
_entity.id
_entity.type
_entity.pdbx_description
1 polymer ?
#
loop_
_entity_poly.entity_id
_entity_poly.type
_entity_poly.pdbx_seq_one_letter_code
_entity_poly.pdbx_strand_id
1 'polypeptide(L)'
;MRAKSSHNLPTDSTLLRNWRRWESGESRPDEFYAPIIAAAFDTVPAAFFPKARPNRDDELLSATGMDTLEFIGRLRMSDVNSATLDAVRITAERLCCEYAYADPHELHAEGTAWLRRITSLLDGRLTLSQHREILVLAGWVALLVGCVDYDLGHRAGAEATRRAADSLGREAGNPEIVGWAAEMSAWFALTQGNFRGAIDVSEKAMAGTTSMGVGVQLAAQRAKGWARLGDRRAVQTALDEGRAILARMGHPADLDNHFVVDATKFDFYAMDCCRVAGQDRLAERYAQQVIKDSTRPDGSVRNPMRVSEARLTLAVVAVRDRDLERAVEEGVAAFTAGRKSLPSLAWIAGEAAREIIERFPGDPRTQSFLEQLRSLNVG
;
A
#
# COMPACT_ATOMS: atom_id res chain seq x y z
N MET A 1 3.08 1.84 -67.66
CA MET A 1 3.45 0.41 -67.71
C MET A 1 4.52 0.09 -68.77
N ARG A 2 4.32 0.29 -70.08
CA ARG A 2 5.34 -0.07 -71.11
C ARG A 2 6.70 0.61 -70.91
N ALA A 3 6.72 1.89 -70.50
CA ALA A 3 7.95 2.62 -70.19
C ALA A 3 8.71 2.12 -68.94
N LYS A 4 8.09 1.24 -68.14
CA LYS A 4 8.60 0.75 -66.85
C LYS A 4 8.74 -0.79 -66.83
N SER A 5 8.60 -1.45 -67.97
CA SER A 5 8.72 -2.91 -68.14
C SER A 5 9.89 -3.22 -69.06
N SER A 6 10.74 -4.16 -68.66
CA SER A 6 11.79 -4.74 -69.53
C SER A 6 11.26 -5.85 -70.46
N HIS A 7 9.99 -6.23 -70.30
CA HIS A 7 9.33 -7.29 -71.05
C HIS A 7 8.22 -6.73 -71.94
N ASN A 8 8.01 -7.37 -73.10
CA ASN A 8 6.90 -7.04 -74.00
C ASN A 8 5.56 -7.31 -73.30
N LEU A 9 4.77 -6.24 -73.15
CA LEU A 9 3.45 -6.35 -72.54
C LEU A 9 2.38 -6.71 -73.60
N PRO A 10 1.32 -7.46 -73.21
CA PRO A 10 0.17 -7.77 -74.05
C PRO A 10 -0.49 -6.52 -74.66
N THR A 11 -1.45 -6.73 -75.56
CA THR A 11 -2.23 -5.63 -76.16
C THR A 11 -2.92 -4.76 -75.10
N ASP A 12 -3.12 -3.48 -75.41
CA ASP A 12 -3.72 -2.52 -74.47
C ASP A 12 -5.14 -2.95 -74.04
N SER A 13 -5.89 -3.61 -74.93
CA SER A 13 -7.19 -4.21 -74.62
C SER A 13 -7.11 -5.31 -73.55
N THR A 14 -6.06 -6.11 -73.57
CA THR A 14 -5.84 -7.18 -72.58
C THR A 14 -5.44 -6.60 -71.22
N LEU A 15 -4.55 -5.60 -71.22
CA LEU A 15 -4.14 -4.90 -69.99
C LEU A 15 -5.32 -4.17 -69.35
N LEU A 16 -6.14 -3.48 -70.14
CA LEU A 16 -7.34 -2.78 -69.65
C LEU A 16 -8.37 -3.74 -69.07
N ARG A 17 -8.57 -4.92 -69.68
CA ARG A 17 -9.47 -5.96 -69.15
C ARG A 17 -8.96 -6.48 -67.80
N ASN A 18 -7.67 -6.78 -67.68
CA ASN A 18 -7.10 -7.26 -66.42
C ASN A 18 -7.15 -6.20 -65.32
N TRP A 19 -6.96 -4.92 -65.68
CA TRP A 19 -7.15 -3.80 -64.75
C TRP A 19 -8.58 -3.73 -64.21
N ARG A 20 -9.60 -3.81 -65.09
CA ARG A 20 -11.00 -3.80 -64.66
C ARG A 20 -11.38 -4.98 -63.77
N ARG A 21 -10.85 -6.17 -64.05
CA ARG A 21 -11.05 -7.36 -63.19
C ARG A 21 -10.35 -7.24 -61.83
N TRP A 22 -9.32 -6.41 -61.74
CA TRP A 22 -8.71 -6.09 -60.46
C TRP A 22 -9.50 -5.04 -59.69
N GLU A 23 -9.93 -3.95 -60.34
CA GLU A 23 -10.77 -2.93 -59.71
C GLU A 23 -12.09 -3.50 -59.18
N SER A 24 -12.66 -4.52 -59.85
CA SER A 24 -13.86 -5.22 -59.39
C SER A 24 -13.61 -6.23 -58.25
N GLY A 25 -12.35 -6.47 -57.88
CA GLY A 25 -11.97 -7.47 -56.88
C GLY A 25 -12.00 -8.92 -57.37
N GLU A 26 -12.30 -9.16 -58.64
CA GLU A 26 -12.41 -10.51 -59.23
C GLU A 26 -11.04 -11.21 -59.37
N SER A 27 -9.96 -10.44 -59.49
CA SER A 27 -8.60 -10.96 -59.60
C SER A 27 -7.58 -10.01 -58.98
N ARG A 28 -6.38 -10.52 -58.67
CA ARG A 28 -5.24 -9.68 -58.27
C ARG A 28 -4.10 -9.84 -59.28
N PRO A 29 -3.35 -8.78 -59.59
CA PRO A 29 -2.12 -8.90 -60.38
C PRO A 29 -1.16 -9.89 -59.71
N ASP A 30 -0.60 -10.77 -60.52
CA ASP A 30 0.40 -11.76 -60.09
C ASP A 30 1.75 -11.08 -59.81
N GLU A 31 2.74 -11.88 -59.41
CA GLU A 31 4.09 -11.41 -59.10
C GLU A 31 4.80 -10.76 -60.29
N PHE A 32 4.33 -10.99 -61.52
CA PHE A 32 4.87 -10.37 -62.73
C PHE A 32 4.24 -8.98 -62.98
N TYR A 33 2.92 -8.85 -62.91
CA TYR A 33 2.23 -7.59 -63.20
C TYR A 33 2.22 -6.61 -62.03
N ALA A 34 2.21 -7.08 -60.78
CA ALA A 34 2.14 -6.21 -59.60
C ALA A 34 3.32 -5.20 -59.52
N PRO A 35 4.60 -5.59 -59.76
CA PRO A 35 5.73 -4.66 -59.80
C PRO A 35 5.63 -3.63 -60.93
N ILE A 36 5.16 -4.03 -62.11
CA ILE A 36 5.07 -3.17 -63.30
C ILE A 36 3.97 -2.11 -63.12
N ILE A 37 2.86 -2.49 -62.49
CA ILE A 37 1.78 -1.57 -62.12
C ILE A 37 2.28 -0.57 -61.09
N ALA A 38 2.89 -1.02 -60.00
CA ALA A 38 3.41 -0.13 -58.96
C ALA A 38 4.45 0.86 -59.50
N ALA A 39 5.37 0.40 -60.35
CA ALA A 39 6.38 1.24 -61.00
C ALA A 39 5.78 2.27 -61.98
N ALA A 40 4.60 2.03 -62.53
CA ALA A 40 3.90 3.00 -63.38
C ALA A 40 3.35 4.21 -62.59
N PHE A 41 3.18 4.06 -61.27
CA PHE A 41 2.73 5.09 -60.35
C PHE A 41 3.85 5.52 -59.37
N ASP A 42 5.11 5.19 -59.70
CA ASP A 42 6.31 5.48 -58.88
C ASP A 42 6.15 5.07 -57.40
N THR A 43 5.56 3.89 -57.15
CA THR A 43 5.38 3.33 -55.81
C THR A 43 5.79 1.86 -55.73
N VAL A 44 5.64 1.24 -54.55
CA VAL A 44 5.97 -0.16 -54.29
C VAL A 44 4.73 -1.06 -54.35
N PRO A 45 4.85 -2.36 -54.73
CA PRO A 45 3.72 -3.28 -54.83
C PRO A 45 2.88 -3.38 -53.55
N ALA A 46 3.51 -3.30 -52.37
CA ALA A 46 2.81 -3.36 -51.10
C ALA A 46 1.83 -2.20 -50.87
N ALA A 47 1.99 -1.06 -51.57
CA ALA A 47 1.08 0.08 -51.48
C ALA A 47 -0.24 -0.15 -52.25
N PHE A 48 -0.20 -0.88 -53.37
CA PHE A 48 -1.38 -1.22 -54.18
C PHE A 48 -1.96 -2.61 -53.85
N PHE A 49 -1.10 -3.54 -53.45
CA PHE A 49 -1.41 -4.95 -53.23
C PHE A 49 -0.89 -5.39 -51.85
N PRO A 50 -1.49 -4.89 -50.76
CA PRO A 50 -1.10 -5.33 -49.43
C PRO A 50 -1.30 -6.85 -49.34
N LYS A 51 -0.26 -7.57 -48.88
CA LYS A 51 -0.39 -8.98 -48.51
C LYS A 51 -1.49 -9.05 -47.46
N ALA A 52 -2.49 -9.90 -47.66
CA ALA A 52 -3.51 -10.15 -46.65
C ALA A 52 -2.77 -10.57 -45.38
N ARG A 53 -2.82 -9.73 -44.34
CA ARG A 53 -2.36 -10.15 -43.02
C ARG A 53 -3.34 -11.24 -42.58
N PRO A 54 -2.87 -12.42 -42.13
CA PRO A 54 -3.72 -13.32 -41.38
C PRO A 54 -4.36 -12.50 -40.26
N ASN A 55 -5.67 -12.57 -40.14
CA ASN A 55 -6.38 -11.91 -39.06
C ASN A 55 -5.92 -12.61 -37.78
N ARG A 56 -5.12 -11.91 -36.96
CA ARG A 56 -4.45 -12.50 -35.78
C ARG A 56 -5.45 -13.12 -34.80
N ASP A 57 -6.67 -12.60 -34.82
CA ASP A 57 -7.80 -13.09 -34.04
C ASP A 57 -8.26 -14.48 -34.51
N ASP A 58 -8.29 -14.75 -35.83
CA ASP A 58 -8.67 -16.07 -36.38
C ASP A 58 -7.61 -17.14 -36.10
N GLU A 59 -6.34 -16.76 -36.04
CA GLU A 59 -5.22 -17.68 -35.75
C GLU A 59 -5.24 -18.12 -34.27
N LEU A 60 -5.56 -17.20 -33.34
CA LEU A 60 -5.76 -17.50 -31.91
C LEU A 60 -7.03 -18.34 -31.65
N LEU A 61 -8.12 -18.06 -32.36
CA LEU A 61 -9.39 -18.81 -32.24
C LEU A 61 -9.26 -20.23 -32.81
N SER A 62 -8.60 -20.39 -33.97
CA SER A 62 -8.35 -21.71 -34.57
C SER A 62 -7.41 -22.58 -33.73
N ALA A 63 -6.42 -21.99 -33.06
CA ALA A 63 -5.50 -22.71 -32.17
C ALA A 63 -6.18 -23.25 -30.89
N THR A 64 -7.32 -22.68 -30.50
CA THR A 64 -8.08 -23.11 -29.31
C THR A 64 -9.31 -23.97 -29.65
N GLY A 65 -9.73 -24.02 -30.91
CA GLY A 65 -10.90 -24.75 -31.38
C GLY A 65 -12.25 -24.19 -30.90
N MET A 66 -12.27 -22.97 -30.34
CA MET A 66 -13.46 -22.33 -29.77
C MET A 66 -14.06 -21.28 -30.73
N ASP A 67 -15.39 -21.18 -30.74
CA ASP A 67 -16.08 -20.04 -31.34
C ASP A 67 -15.86 -18.77 -30.50
N THR A 68 -15.86 -17.59 -31.12
CA THR A 68 -15.67 -16.29 -30.46
C THR A 68 -16.69 -16.08 -29.33
N LEU A 69 -17.94 -16.51 -29.55
CA LEU A 69 -18.99 -16.44 -28.55
C LEU A 69 -18.77 -17.41 -27.38
N GLU A 70 -18.24 -18.61 -27.65
CA GLU A 70 -17.87 -19.58 -26.62
C GLU A 70 -16.72 -19.06 -25.75
N PHE A 71 -15.71 -18.45 -26.39
CA PHE A 71 -14.58 -17.82 -25.71
C PHE A 71 -15.05 -16.66 -24.80
N ILE A 72 -15.87 -15.74 -25.32
CA ILE A 72 -16.46 -14.65 -24.52
C ILE A 72 -17.35 -15.20 -23.39
N GLY A 73 -18.11 -16.26 -23.66
CA GLY A 73 -18.94 -16.94 -22.67
C GLY A 73 -18.10 -17.44 -21.49
N ARG A 74 -17.01 -18.16 -21.76
CA ARG A 74 -16.09 -18.67 -20.74
C ARG A 74 -15.40 -17.56 -19.94
N LEU A 75 -15.04 -16.44 -20.58
CA LEU A 75 -14.45 -15.28 -19.90
C LEU A 75 -15.41 -14.61 -18.89
N ARG A 76 -16.72 -14.80 -19.06
CA ARG A 76 -17.76 -14.24 -18.17
C ARG A 76 -18.27 -15.24 -17.13
N MET A 77 -17.86 -16.50 -17.19
CA MET A 77 -18.26 -17.48 -16.20
C MET A 77 -17.58 -17.18 -14.87
N SER A 78 -18.39 -17.13 -13.81
CA SER A 78 -17.90 -16.97 -12.44
C SER A 78 -18.68 -17.86 -11.51
N ASP A 79 -17.97 -18.56 -10.63
CA ASP A 79 -18.54 -19.32 -9.53
C ASP A 79 -18.81 -18.41 -8.30
N VAL A 80 -18.45 -17.12 -8.38
CA VAL A 80 -18.63 -16.12 -7.31
C VAL A 80 -19.64 -15.04 -7.73
N ASN A 81 -20.71 -14.89 -6.95
CA ASN A 81 -21.72 -13.86 -7.18
C ASN A 81 -21.31 -12.50 -6.57
N SER A 82 -21.94 -11.42 -7.04
CA SER A 82 -21.64 -10.04 -6.57
C SER A 82 -21.91 -9.85 -5.08
N ALA A 83 -22.98 -10.43 -4.55
CA ALA A 83 -23.34 -10.32 -3.13
C ALA A 83 -22.25 -10.89 -2.20
N THR A 84 -21.56 -11.95 -2.63
CA THR A 84 -20.45 -12.54 -1.88
C THR A 84 -19.25 -11.59 -1.86
N LEU A 85 -18.90 -10.99 -3.01
CA LEU A 85 -17.81 -10.01 -3.09
C LEU A 85 -18.12 -8.75 -2.28
N ASP A 86 -19.35 -8.25 -2.32
CA ASP A 86 -19.78 -7.11 -1.52
C ASP A 86 -19.69 -7.42 -0.01
N ALA A 87 -20.10 -8.62 0.41
CA ALA A 87 -19.97 -9.05 1.80
C ALA A 87 -18.50 -9.13 2.28
N VAL A 88 -17.60 -9.65 1.42
CA VAL A 88 -16.17 -9.67 1.70
C VAL A 88 -15.62 -8.24 1.79
N ARG A 89 -16.02 -7.33 0.89
CA ARG A 89 -15.60 -5.92 0.90
C ARG A 89 -15.99 -5.23 2.21
N ILE A 90 -17.26 -5.38 2.61
CA ILE A 90 -17.78 -4.81 3.87
C ILE A 90 -17.00 -5.35 5.07
N THR A 91 -16.69 -6.64 5.06
CA THR A 91 -15.98 -7.26 6.18
C THR A 91 -14.51 -6.85 6.23
N ALA A 92 -13.82 -6.77 5.09
CA ALA A 92 -12.45 -6.28 5.02
C ALA A 92 -12.34 -4.84 5.56
N GLU A 93 -13.28 -3.97 5.19
CA GLU A 93 -13.36 -2.60 5.70
C GLU A 93 -13.59 -2.57 7.22
N ARG A 94 -14.60 -3.31 7.70
CA ARG A 94 -14.92 -3.41 9.14
C ARG A 94 -13.70 -3.82 9.96
N LEU A 95 -12.98 -4.86 9.53
CA LEU A 95 -11.80 -5.35 10.22
C LEU A 95 -10.68 -4.29 10.28
N CYS A 96 -10.52 -3.48 9.22
CA CYS A 96 -9.56 -2.37 9.20
C CYS A 96 -9.98 -1.22 10.14
N CYS A 97 -11.27 -0.96 10.30
CA CYS A 97 -11.79 0.05 11.24
C CYS A 97 -11.69 -0.42 12.71
N GLU A 98 -11.89 -1.72 12.96
CA GLU A 98 -11.84 -2.30 14.30
C GLU A 98 -10.41 -2.39 14.87
N TYR A 99 -9.37 -2.32 14.02
CA TYR A 99 -7.96 -2.42 14.40
C TYR A 99 -7.55 -1.58 15.61
N ALA A 100 -8.09 -0.36 15.72
CA ALA A 100 -7.70 0.59 16.74
C ALA A 100 -8.12 0.16 18.16
N TYR A 101 -9.19 -0.62 18.30
CA TYR A 101 -9.82 -0.86 19.61
C TYR A 101 -10.19 -2.32 19.90
N ALA A 102 -10.35 -3.18 18.88
CA ALA A 102 -10.73 -4.58 19.08
C ALA A 102 -9.63 -5.35 19.81
N ASP A 103 -10.02 -6.44 20.48
CA ASP A 103 -9.06 -7.37 21.07
C ASP A 103 -8.13 -7.93 19.98
N PRO A 104 -6.80 -7.86 20.15
CA PRO A 104 -5.88 -8.24 19.08
C PRO A 104 -5.90 -9.75 18.80
N HIS A 105 -6.23 -10.61 19.77
CA HIS A 105 -6.30 -12.05 19.53
C HIS A 105 -7.57 -12.43 18.75
N GLU A 106 -8.71 -11.85 19.11
CA GLU A 106 -9.97 -12.04 18.38
C GLU A 106 -9.86 -11.49 16.95
N LEU A 107 -9.33 -10.27 16.79
CA LEU A 107 -9.15 -9.65 15.47
C LEU A 107 -8.16 -10.44 14.60
N HIS A 108 -7.06 -10.95 15.19
CA HIS A 108 -6.12 -11.82 14.48
C HIS A 108 -6.78 -13.12 14.01
N ALA A 109 -7.53 -13.79 14.89
CA ALA A 109 -8.22 -15.04 14.59
C ALA A 109 -9.24 -14.85 13.46
N GLU A 110 -10.06 -13.80 13.56
CA GLU A 110 -11.05 -13.47 12.54
C GLU A 110 -10.39 -13.05 11.21
N GLY A 111 -9.41 -12.14 11.25
CA GLY A 111 -8.69 -11.69 10.06
C GLY A 111 -8.00 -12.84 9.32
N THR A 112 -7.37 -13.76 10.05
CA THR A 112 -6.75 -14.95 9.45
C THR A 112 -7.80 -15.89 8.84
N ALA A 113 -8.95 -16.08 9.49
CA ALA A 113 -10.04 -16.89 8.96
C ALA A 113 -10.60 -16.30 7.66
N TRP A 114 -10.79 -14.97 7.61
CA TRP A 114 -11.21 -14.28 6.40
C TRP A 114 -10.16 -14.33 5.29
N LEU A 115 -8.88 -14.16 5.61
CA LEU A 115 -7.81 -14.28 4.61
C LEU A 115 -7.82 -15.67 3.95
N ARG A 116 -8.00 -16.75 4.73
CA ARG A 116 -8.18 -18.12 4.18
C ARG A 116 -9.44 -18.24 3.32
N ARG A 117 -10.54 -17.64 3.75
CA ARG A 117 -11.80 -17.68 2.99
C ARG A 117 -11.70 -16.94 1.67
N ILE A 118 -11.09 -15.75 1.66
CA ILE A 118 -10.88 -14.94 0.46
C ILE A 118 -9.96 -15.68 -0.51
N THR A 119 -8.86 -16.25 -0.01
CA THR A 119 -7.94 -17.02 -0.85
C THR A 119 -8.59 -18.28 -1.44
N SER A 120 -9.49 -18.96 -0.71
CA SER A 120 -10.23 -20.11 -1.27
C SER A 120 -11.20 -19.73 -2.41
N LEU A 121 -11.58 -18.45 -2.54
CA LEU A 121 -12.37 -18.01 -3.70
C LEU A 121 -11.57 -18.09 -5.00
N LEU A 122 -10.24 -18.06 -4.93
CA LEU A 122 -9.35 -18.19 -6.10
C LEU A 122 -9.34 -19.60 -6.69
N ASP A 123 -9.85 -20.60 -5.97
CA ASP A 123 -9.96 -21.99 -6.46
C ASP A 123 -11.14 -22.16 -7.46
N GLY A 124 -12.06 -21.19 -7.52
CA GLY A 124 -13.21 -21.19 -8.41
C GLY A 124 -12.94 -20.53 -9.77
N ARG A 125 -13.87 -20.70 -10.73
CA ARG A 125 -13.84 -19.92 -11.97
C ARG A 125 -14.16 -18.46 -11.64
N LEU A 126 -13.31 -17.56 -12.11
CA LEU A 126 -13.43 -16.12 -11.88
C LEU A 126 -13.22 -15.38 -13.20
N THR A 127 -13.95 -14.29 -13.36
CA THR A 127 -13.58 -13.28 -14.36
C THR A 127 -12.27 -12.60 -13.93
N LEU A 128 -11.52 -12.04 -14.89
CA LEU A 128 -10.29 -11.31 -14.59
C LEU A 128 -10.50 -10.16 -13.59
N SER A 129 -11.61 -9.43 -13.71
CA SER A 129 -11.95 -8.34 -12.78
C SER A 129 -12.18 -8.85 -11.36
N GLN A 130 -12.89 -9.97 -11.20
CA GLN A 130 -13.13 -10.56 -9.88
C GLN A 130 -11.85 -11.15 -9.29
N HIS A 131 -11.01 -11.80 -10.11
CA HIS A 131 -9.71 -12.29 -9.67
C HIS A 131 -8.87 -11.14 -9.10
N ARG A 132 -8.75 -10.03 -9.83
CA ARG A 132 -8.04 -8.83 -9.37
C ARG A 132 -8.65 -8.26 -8.09
N GLU A 133 -9.98 -8.18 -8.00
CA GLU A 133 -10.68 -7.66 -6.81
C GLU A 133 -10.43 -8.55 -5.58
N ILE A 134 -10.48 -9.87 -5.73
CA ILE A 134 -10.19 -10.82 -4.65
C ILE A 134 -8.75 -10.67 -4.16
N LEU A 135 -7.78 -10.49 -5.06
CA LEU A 135 -6.39 -10.21 -4.68
C LEU A 135 -6.24 -8.90 -3.91
N VAL A 136 -6.97 -7.84 -4.30
CA VAL A 136 -6.99 -6.56 -3.56
C VAL A 136 -7.56 -6.77 -2.15
N LEU A 137 -8.70 -7.46 -2.03
CA LEU A 137 -9.33 -7.74 -0.73
C LEU A 137 -8.43 -8.61 0.16
N ALA A 138 -7.80 -9.63 -0.41
CA ALA A 138 -6.82 -10.45 0.30
C ALA A 138 -5.61 -9.62 0.76
N GLY A 139 -5.13 -8.69 -0.07
CA GLY A 139 -4.02 -7.81 0.26
C GLY A 139 -4.34 -6.90 1.45
N TRP A 140 -5.52 -6.28 1.49
CA TRP A 140 -5.95 -5.45 2.62
C TRP A 140 -6.07 -6.24 3.93
N VAL A 141 -6.71 -7.42 3.88
CA VAL A 141 -6.81 -8.29 5.07
C VAL A 141 -5.43 -8.80 5.50
N ALA A 142 -4.53 -9.10 4.56
CA ALA A 142 -3.16 -9.50 4.87
C ALA A 142 -2.37 -8.37 5.54
N LEU A 143 -2.49 -7.11 5.07
CA LEU A 143 -1.88 -5.96 5.76
C LEU A 143 -2.38 -5.86 7.20
N LEU A 144 -3.69 -5.95 7.40
CA LEU A 144 -4.30 -5.92 8.73
C LEU A 144 -3.75 -7.03 9.63
N VAL A 145 -3.80 -8.28 9.17
CA VAL A 145 -3.30 -9.44 9.94
C VAL A 145 -1.83 -9.25 10.28
N GLY A 146 -1.01 -8.76 9.34
CA GLY A 146 0.40 -8.48 9.58
C GLY A 146 0.63 -7.36 10.62
N CYS A 147 -0.22 -6.34 10.67
CA CYS A 147 -0.16 -5.32 11.72
C CYS A 147 -0.49 -5.93 13.09
N VAL A 148 -1.53 -6.76 13.18
CA VAL A 148 -1.94 -7.41 14.43
C VAL A 148 -0.91 -8.44 14.90
N ASP A 149 -0.34 -9.23 13.98
CA ASP A 149 0.79 -10.12 14.28
C ASP A 149 1.95 -9.34 14.91
N TYR A 150 2.28 -8.17 14.36
CA TYR A 150 3.36 -7.35 14.89
C TYR A 150 3.02 -6.79 16.26
N ASP A 151 1.79 -6.31 16.46
CA ASP A 151 1.31 -5.81 17.74
C ASP A 151 1.36 -6.86 18.85
N LEU A 152 1.09 -8.12 18.51
CA LEU A 152 1.22 -9.30 19.39
C LEU A 152 2.67 -9.75 19.59
N GLY A 153 3.64 -9.15 18.88
CA GLY A 153 5.06 -9.52 18.96
C GLY A 153 5.45 -10.70 18.07
N HIS A 154 4.56 -11.23 17.22
CA HIS A 154 4.82 -12.33 16.29
C HIS A 154 5.63 -11.88 15.06
N ARG A 155 6.87 -11.42 15.26
CA ARG A 155 7.69 -10.78 14.21
C ARG A 155 7.83 -11.59 12.92
N ALA A 156 8.04 -12.90 13.03
CA ALA A 156 8.20 -13.76 11.86
C ALA A 156 6.90 -13.91 11.06
N GLY A 157 5.77 -14.04 11.76
CA GLY A 157 4.43 -14.07 11.16
C GLY A 157 4.12 -12.75 10.47
N ALA A 158 4.31 -11.63 11.18
CA ALA A 158 4.11 -10.29 10.65
C ALA A 158 4.89 -10.04 9.35
N GLU A 159 6.17 -10.42 9.30
CA GLU A 159 7.01 -10.25 8.10
C GLU A 159 6.55 -11.17 6.94
N ALA A 160 6.14 -12.40 7.23
CA ALA A 160 5.60 -13.32 6.22
C ALA A 160 4.29 -12.78 5.62
N THR A 161 3.36 -12.35 6.47
CA THR A 161 2.07 -11.79 6.05
C THR A 161 2.24 -10.47 5.30
N ARG A 162 3.16 -9.60 5.75
CA ARG A 162 3.54 -8.36 5.04
C ARG A 162 4.08 -8.62 3.63
N ARG A 163 4.94 -9.64 3.46
CA ARG A 163 5.44 -10.04 2.12
C ARG A 163 4.32 -10.60 1.24
N ALA A 164 3.40 -11.36 1.82
CA ALA A 164 2.23 -11.84 1.09
C ALA A 164 1.38 -10.65 0.60
N ALA A 165 1.15 -9.64 1.45
CA ALA A 165 0.45 -8.41 1.06
C ALA A 165 1.15 -7.65 -0.08
N ASP A 166 2.48 -7.47 -0.02
CA ASP A 166 3.25 -6.88 -1.13
C ASP A 166 3.07 -7.66 -2.43
N SER A 167 3.17 -9.00 -2.37
CA SER A 167 2.97 -9.85 -3.56
C SER A 167 1.56 -9.74 -4.13
N LEU A 168 0.54 -9.77 -3.27
CA LEU A 168 -0.87 -9.61 -3.66
C LEU A 168 -1.13 -8.24 -4.28
N GLY A 169 -0.58 -7.17 -3.69
CA GLY A 169 -0.68 -5.81 -4.20
C GLY A 169 -0.03 -5.67 -5.58
N ARG A 170 1.15 -6.27 -5.80
CA ARG A 170 1.82 -6.26 -7.11
C ARG A 170 1.04 -7.02 -8.17
N GLU A 171 0.59 -8.24 -7.85
CA GLU A 171 -0.20 -9.07 -8.77
C GLU A 171 -1.54 -8.38 -9.13
N ALA A 172 -2.17 -7.74 -8.15
CA ALA A 172 -3.38 -6.95 -8.38
C ALA A 172 -3.12 -5.59 -9.04
N GLY A 173 -1.86 -5.19 -9.26
CA GLY A 173 -1.51 -3.85 -9.72
C GLY A 173 -2.10 -2.74 -8.83
N ASN A 174 -2.12 -2.96 -7.51
CA ASN A 174 -2.59 -2.01 -6.50
C ASN A 174 -1.38 -1.38 -5.77
N PRO A 175 -0.97 -0.16 -6.14
CA PRO A 175 0.21 0.49 -5.56
C PRO A 175 0.01 0.90 -4.09
N GLU A 176 -1.23 1.07 -3.63
CA GLU A 176 -1.51 1.47 -2.25
C GLU A 176 -1.18 0.34 -1.28
N ILE A 177 -1.59 -0.90 -1.59
CA ILE A 177 -1.25 -2.09 -0.79
C ILE A 177 0.27 -2.30 -0.72
N VAL A 178 0.95 -2.13 -1.86
CA VAL A 178 2.42 -2.20 -1.93
C VAL A 178 3.07 -1.13 -1.06
N GLY A 179 2.54 0.10 -1.09
CA GLY A 179 2.98 1.19 -0.23
C GLY A 179 2.81 0.84 1.26
N TRP A 180 1.67 0.28 1.65
CA TRP A 180 1.41 -0.09 3.05
C TRP A 180 2.29 -1.24 3.52
N ALA A 181 2.57 -2.21 2.66
CA ALA A 181 3.53 -3.26 2.95
C ALA A 181 4.97 -2.72 3.13
N ALA A 182 5.33 -1.63 2.43
CA ALA A 182 6.60 -0.93 2.65
C ALA A 182 6.60 -0.12 3.94
N GLU A 183 5.48 0.55 4.26
CA GLU A 183 5.32 1.30 5.50
C GLU A 183 5.46 0.40 6.73
N MET A 184 4.82 -0.78 6.72
CA MET A 184 5.00 -1.80 7.75
C MET A 184 6.46 -2.23 7.88
N SER A 185 7.17 -2.38 6.76
CA SER A 185 8.60 -2.71 6.79
C SER A 185 9.45 -1.60 7.42
N ALA A 186 9.11 -0.33 7.20
CA ALA A 186 9.75 0.80 7.85
C ALA A 186 9.44 0.84 9.37
N TRP A 187 8.18 0.63 9.74
CA TRP A 187 7.75 0.54 11.14
C TRP A 187 8.45 -0.61 11.90
N PHE A 188 8.54 -1.79 11.29
CA PHE A 188 9.23 -2.94 11.87
C PHE A 188 10.72 -2.64 12.08
N ALA A 189 11.36 -1.98 11.10
CA ALA A 189 12.76 -1.59 11.21
C ALA A 189 12.99 -0.57 12.34
N LEU A 190 12.11 0.43 12.48
CA LEU A 190 12.20 1.45 13.53
C LEU A 190 12.16 0.85 14.94
N THR A 191 11.15 0.01 15.21
CA THR A 191 10.95 -0.63 16.51
C THR A 191 12.06 -1.64 16.86
N GLN A 192 12.84 -2.08 15.87
CA GLN A 192 14.02 -2.93 16.04
C GLN A 192 15.33 -2.13 16.09
N GLY A 193 15.28 -0.79 16.07
CA GLY A 193 16.45 0.08 16.10
C GLY A 193 17.19 0.23 14.76
N ASN A 194 16.67 -0.35 13.68
CA ASN A 194 17.23 -0.21 12.33
C ASN A 194 16.72 1.06 11.65
N PHE A 195 17.14 2.23 12.14
CA PHE A 195 16.66 3.52 11.64
C PHE A 195 17.04 3.79 10.18
N ARG A 196 18.24 3.36 9.76
CA ARG A 196 18.67 3.48 8.35
C ARG A 196 17.83 2.62 7.43
N GLY A 197 17.54 1.38 7.81
CA GLY A 197 16.65 0.52 7.04
C GLY A 197 15.25 1.09 6.90
N ALA A 198 14.71 1.73 7.95
CA ALA A 198 13.43 2.41 7.87
C ALA A 198 13.42 3.59 6.88
N ILE A 199 14.49 4.40 6.88
CA ILE A 199 14.68 5.50 5.94
C ILE A 199 14.77 4.97 4.51
N ASP A 200 15.64 4.00 4.26
CA ASP A 200 15.88 3.43 2.93
C ASP A 200 14.61 2.84 2.29
N VAL A 201 13.81 2.11 3.09
CA VAL A 201 12.53 1.54 2.63
C VAL A 201 11.53 2.66 2.33
N SER A 202 11.45 3.66 3.22
CA SER A 202 10.51 4.78 3.05
C SER A 202 10.81 5.56 1.77
N GLU A 203 12.07 5.93 1.54
CA GLU A 203 12.50 6.68 0.36
C GLU A 203 12.21 5.95 -0.95
N LYS A 204 12.45 4.63 -1.00
CA LYS A 204 12.16 3.82 -2.19
C LYS A 204 10.66 3.75 -2.51
N ALA A 205 9.81 3.65 -1.49
CA ALA A 205 8.37 3.55 -1.66
C ALA A 205 7.70 4.91 -1.98
N MET A 206 8.34 6.02 -1.63
CA MET A 206 7.75 7.36 -1.80
C MET A 206 7.47 7.75 -3.26
N ALA A 207 8.31 7.33 -4.20
CA ALA A 207 8.14 7.69 -5.62
C ALA A 207 6.79 7.24 -6.21
N GLY A 208 6.22 6.14 -5.71
CA GLY A 208 4.93 5.60 -6.15
C GLY A 208 3.71 6.05 -5.32
N THR A 209 3.90 6.86 -4.27
CA THR A 209 2.88 7.11 -3.25
C THR A 209 2.64 8.61 -2.97
N THR A 210 3.11 9.50 -3.85
CA THR A 210 3.09 10.97 -3.67
C THR A 210 1.70 11.62 -3.61
N SER A 211 0.64 10.86 -3.84
CA SER A 211 -0.77 11.27 -3.80
C SER A 211 -1.64 10.31 -2.99
N MET A 212 -1.04 9.51 -2.10
CA MET A 212 -1.72 8.48 -1.31
C MET A 212 -1.49 8.70 0.19
N GLY A 213 -2.43 8.26 1.02
CA GLY A 213 -2.30 8.35 2.48
C GLY A 213 -1.05 7.65 2.99
N VAL A 214 -0.70 6.51 2.41
CA VAL A 214 0.53 5.81 2.76
C VAL A 214 1.80 6.62 2.50
N GLY A 215 1.82 7.50 1.50
CA GLY A 215 2.95 8.41 1.25
C GLY A 215 3.15 9.39 2.40
N VAL A 216 2.06 9.86 3.02
CA VAL A 216 2.09 10.70 4.23
C VAL A 216 2.72 9.93 5.39
N GLN A 217 2.32 8.68 5.60
CA GLN A 217 2.83 7.86 6.70
C GLN A 217 4.29 7.42 6.48
N LEU A 218 4.69 7.08 5.24
CA LEU A 218 6.09 6.82 4.88
C LEU A 218 7.00 8.03 5.16
N ALA A 219 6.54 9.24 4.85
CA ALA A 219 7.27 10.47 5.16
C ALA A 219 7.42 10.66 6.69
N ALA A 220 6.37 10.34 7.46
CA ALA A 220 6.43 10.32 8.92
C ALA A 220 7.41 9.26 9.48
N GLN A 221 7.43 8.03 8.94
CA GLN A 221 8.38 7.01 9.37
C GLN A 221 9.84 7.40 9.05
N ARG A 222 10.05 8.02 7.88
CA ARG A 222 11.35 8.61 7.52
C ARG A 222 11.77 9.69 8.53
N ALA A 223 10.85 10.59 8.92
CA ALA A 223 11.11 11.60 9.94
C ALA A 223 11.47 10.97 11.30
N LYS A 224 10.75 9.93 11.73
CA LYS A 224 11.06 9.19 12.98
C LYS A 224 12.45 8.56 12.96
N GLY A 225 12.88 8.05 11.81
CA GLY A 225 14.24 7.54 11.60
C GLY A 225 15.30 8.64 11.72
N TRP A 226 15.13 9.75 10.99
CA TRP A 226 16.06 10.87 11.03
C TRP A 226 16.17 11.54 12.41
N ALA A 227 15.05 11.64 13.14
CA ALA A 227 15.04 12.21 14.48
C ALA A 227 15.99 11.45 15.42
N ARG A 228 15.99 10.11 15.32
CA ARG A 228 16.82 9.22 16.15
C ARG A 228 18.28 9.15 15.68
N LEU A 229 18.56 9.56 14.45
CA LEU A 229 19.91 9.81 13.95
C LEU A 229 20.41 11.24 14.23
N GLY A 230 19.56 12.11 14.78
CA GLY A 230 19.91 13.48 15.15
C GLY A 230 19.89 14.50 14.01
N ASP A 231 19.45 14.13 12.80
CA ASP A 231 19.38 15.05 11.66
C ASP A 231 18.08 15.85 11.66
N ARG A 232 18.11 16.99 12.36
CA ARG A 232 16.95 17.89 12.48
C ARG A 232 16.47 18.45 11.14
N ARG A 233 17.37 18.65 10.17
CA ARG A 233 17.00 19.19 8.85
C ARG A 233 16.24 18.13 8.07
N ALA A 234 16.73 16.89 8.05
CA ALA A 234 16.08 15.79 7.37
C ALA A 234 14.71 15.45 8.00
N VAL A 235 14.56 15.57 9.32
CA VAL A 235 13.25 15.48 10.01
C VAL A 235 12.27 16.50 9.44
N GLN A 236 12.65 17.79 9.42
CA GLN A 236 11.77 18.85 8.96
C GLN A 236 11.37 18.66 7.49
N THR A 237 12.33 18.32 6.63
CA THR A 237 12.09 18.02 5.22
C THR A 237 11.10 16.86 5.05
N ALA A 238 11.27 15.76 5.78
CA ALA A 238 10.36 14.63 5.73
C ALA A 238 8.94 14.99 6.21
N LEU A 239 8.82 15.76 7.30
CA LEU A 239 7.51 16.21 7.78
C LEU A 239 6.83 17.19 6.81
N ASP A 240 7.60 18.07 6.15
CA ASP A 240 7.09 19.00 5.13
C ASP A 240 6.59 18.26 3.88
N GLU A 241 7.30 17.22 3.45
CA GLU A 241 6.84 16.35 2.36
C GLU A 241 5.52 15.64 2.72
N GLY A 242 5.41 15.08 3.93
CA GLY A 242 4.17 14.47 4.41
C GLY A 242 3.00 15.45 4.44
N ARG A 243 3.21 16.68 4.94
CA ARG A 243 2.22 17.76 4.89
C ARG A 243 1.83 18.12 3.46
N ALA A 244 2.78 18.19 2.54
CA ALA A 244 2.52 18.52 1.15
C ALA A 244 1.71 17.45 0.44
N ILE A 245 1.91 16.16 0.76
CA ILE A 245 1.06 15.06 0.25
C ILE A 245 -0.35 15.20 0.83
N LEU A 246 -0.47 15.37 2.16
CA LEU A 246 -1.75 15.49 2.85
C LEU A 246 -2.59 16.68 2.35
N ALA A 247 -1.95 17.83 2.08
CA ALA A 247 -2.61 19.02 1.56
C ALA A 247 -3.22 18.84 0.15
N ARG A 248 -2.74 17.86 -0.62
CA ARG A 248 -3.30 17.51 -1.93
C ARG A 248 -4.43 16.47 -1.85
N MET A 249 -4.57 15.80 -0.71
CA MET A 249 -5.59 14.79 -0.50
C MET A 249 -6.93 15.45 -0.13
N GLY A 250 -8.03 14.84 -0.58
CA GLY A 250 -9.36 15.20 -0.09
C GLY A 250 -9.56 14.79 1.36
N HIS A 251 -10.64 15.27 1.99
CA HIS A 251 -11.01 14.80 3.33
C HIS A 251 -11.39 13.31 3.25
N PRO A 252 -10.84 12.43 4.11
CA PRO A 252 -11.16 11.01 4.06
C PRO A 252 -12.63 10.73 4.41
N ALA A 253 -13.18 9.65 3.85
CA ALA A 253 -14.57 9.27 4.08
C ALA A 253 -14.77 8.55 5.42
N ASP A 254 -13.83 7.70 5.82
CA ASP A 254 -13.86 6.97 7.09
C ASP A 254 -12.53 7.11 7.81
N LEU A 255 -12.55 7.79 8.96
CA LEU A 255 -11.36 8.04 9.79
C LEU A 255 -11.08 6.89 10.76
N ASP A 256 -12.01 5.93 10.92
CA ASP A 256 -11.80 4.75 11.77
C ASP A 256 -10.88 3.73 11.09
N ASN A 257 -10.84 3.68 9.75
CA ASN A 257 -9.99 2.76 9.02
C ASN A 257 -8.50 3.02 9.29
N HIS A 258 -7.78 1.98 9.74
CA HIS A 258 -6.35 2.07 10.05
C HIS A 258 -5.47 2.52 8.87
N PHE A 259 -5.83 2.16 7.64
CA PHE A 259 -5.09 2.51 6.42
C PHE A 259 -5.50 3.87 5.84
N VAL A 260 -6.30 4.64 6.58
CA VAL A 260 -6.57 6.05 6.29
C VAL A 260 -5.64 6.94 7.11
N VAL A 261 -5.19 8.04 6.50
CA VAL A 261 -4.32 9.04 7.11
C VAL A 261 -4.95 10.42 6.98
N ASP A 262 -5.15 11.06 8.13
CA ASP A 262 -5.64 12.42 8.26
C ASP A 262 -4.62 13.29 8.99
N ALA A 263 -4.95 14.58 9.16
CA ALA A 263 -4.09 15.52 9.86
C ALA A 263 -3.83 15.11 11.31
N THR A 264 -4.84 14.60 12.03
CA THR A 264 -4.69 14.21 13.43
C THR A 264 -3.77 13.00 13.59
N LYS A 265 -3.88 12.00 12.70
CA LYS A 265 -2.93 10.88 12.65
C LYS A 265 -1.52 11.33 12.27
N PHE A 266 -1.37 12.32 11.37
CA PHE A 266 -0.05 12.85 11.04
C PHE A 266 0.60 13.61 12.20
N ASP A 267 -0.18 14.41 12.94
CA ASP A 267 0.28 15.11 14.14
C ASP A 267 0.77 14.14 15.23
N PHE A 268 0.17 12.96 15.34
CA PHE A 268 0.68 11.88 16.20
C PHE A 268 2.12 11.45 15.84
N TYR A 269 2.49 11.38 14.56
CA TYR A 269 3.88 11.08 14.18
C TYR A 269 4.81 12.28 14.38
N ALA A 270 4.32 13.49 14.12
CA ALA A 270 5.07 14.72 14.36
C ALA A 270 5.40 14.91 15.85
N MET A 271 4.47 14.54 16.74
CA MET A 271 4.65 14.49 18.20
C MET A 271 5.92 13.72 18.59
N ASP A 272 6.07 12.50 18.08
CA ASP A 272 7.22 11.63 18.36
C ASP A 272 8.53 12.28 17.88
N CYS A 273 8.53 12.87 16.69
CA CYS A 273 9.68 13.58 16.16
C CYS A 273 10.07 14.78 17.05
N CYS A 274 9.09 15.55 17.52
CA CYS A 274 9.30 16.69 18.42
C CYS A 274 9.90 16.23 19.76
N ARG A 275 9.37 15.13 20.32
CA ARG A 275 9.86 14.53 21.56
C ARG A 275 11.33 14.12 21.44
N VAL A 276 11.68 13.38 20.38
CA VAL A 276 13.06 12.92 20.15
C VAL A 276 14.00 14.10 19.88
N ALA A 277 13.54 15.14 19.18
CA ALA A 277 14.35 16.32 18.87
C ALA A 277 14.61 17.26 20.08
N GLY A 278 13.95 17.03 21.23
CA GLY A 278 14.04 17.88 22.41
C GLY A 278 13.17 19.14 22.33
N GLN A 279 12.12 19.13 21.51
CA GLN A 279 11.21 20.26 21.34
C GLN A 279 10.02 20.15 22.31
N ASP A 280 10.32 20.19 23.60
CA ASP A 280 9.40 19.76 24.66
C ASP A 280 8.04 20.49 24.64
N ARG A 281 8.02 21.82 24.46
CA ARG A 281 6.78 22.61 24.36
C ARG A 281 5.91 22.24 23.17
N LEU A 282 6.51 21.76 22.08
CA LEU A 282 5.76 21.34 20.89
C LEU A 282 5.30 19.90 21.05
N ALA A 283 6.15 19.03 21.59
CA ALA A 283 5.83 17.65 21.91
C ALA A 283 4.66 17.55 22.91
N GLU A 284 4.65 18.37 23.96
CA GLU A 284 3.56 18.42 24.95
C GLU A 284 2.24 18.86 24.32
N ARG A 285 2.25 19.93 23.51
CA ARG A 285 1.05 20.41 22.81
C ARG A 285 0.48 19.34 21.87
N TYR A 286 1.34 18.70 21.08
CA TYR A 286 0.89 17.59 20.23
C TYR A 286 0.35 16.43 21.05
N ALA A 287 1.01 16.03 22.14
CA ALA A 287 0.55 14.92 22.97
C ALA A 287 -0.82 15.19 23.60
N GLN A 288 -1.04 16.40 24.12
CA GLN A 288 -2.34 16.81 24.65
C GLN A 288 -3.43 16.80 23.56
N GLN A 289 -3.10 17.28 22.37
CA GLN A 289 -4.03 17.29 21.24
C GLN A 289 -4.35 15.86 20.76
N VAL A 290 -3.35 14.97 20.65
CA VAL A 290 -3.55 13.55 20.32
C VAL A 290 -4.44 12.85 21.33
N ILE A 291 -4.25 13.10 22.63
CA ILE A 291 -5.10 12.53 23.68
C ILE A 291 -6.54 13.03 23.52
N LYS A 292 -6.71 14.33 23.29
CA LYS A 292 -8.03 14.94 23.06
C LYS A 292 -8.74 14.35 21.83
N ASP A 293 -8.06 14.26 20.69
CA ASP A 293 -8.64 13.75 19.44
C ASP A 293 -8.88 12.24 19.47
N SER A 294 -8.18 11.53 20.37
CA SER A 294 -8.34 10.09 20.59
C SER A 294 -9.34 9.76 21.70
N THR A 295 -10.01 10.75 22.30
CA THR A 295 -10.98 10.56 23.38
C THR A 295 -12.34 11.12 22.98
N ARG A 296 -13.39 10.30 23.11
CA ARG A 296 -14.76 10.72 22.82
C ARG A 296 -15.32 11.62 23.94
N PRO A 297 -16.38 12.39 23.68
CA PRO A 297 -17.01 13.23 24.70
C PRO A 297 -17.50 12.48 25.95
N ASP A 298 -17.78 11.18 25.83
CA ASP A 298 -18.17 10.31 26.95
C ASP A 298 -16.99 9.77 27.77
N GLY A 299 -15.75 10.17 27.41
CA GLY A 299 -14.52 9.73 28.05
C GLY A 299 -13.96 8.40 27.51
N SER A 300 -14.65 7.71 26.60
CA SER A 300 -14.13 6.49 25.98
C SER A 300 -12.98 6.79 25.03
N VAL A 301 -11.93 5.97 25.07
CA VAL A 301 -10.75 6.16 24.23
C VAL A 301 -10.95 5.47 22.88
N ARG A 302 -10.96 6.25 21.79
CA ARG A 302 -11.10 5.78 20.40
C ARG A 302 -9.81 5.13 19.88
N ASN A 303 -8.65 5.71 20.19
CA ASN A 303 -7.34 5.21 19.73
C ASN A 303 -6.38 4.93 20.91
N PRO A 304 -6.58 3.86 21.69
CA PRO A 304 -5.80 3.57 22.90
C PRO A 304 -4.28 3.58 22.69
N MET A 305 -3.79 3.00 21.59
CA MET A 305 -2.35 2.95 21.31
C MET A 305 -1.72 4.35 21.11
N ARG A 306 -2.43 5.26 20.43
CA ARG A 306 -1.96 6.65 20.24
C ARG A 306 -1.93 7.40 21.57
N VAL A 307 -2.92 7.17 22.43
CA VAL A 307 -2.96 7.72 23.78
C VAL A 307 -1.78 7.23 24.61
N SER A 308 -1.47 5.93 24.58
CA SER A 308 -0.32 5.38 25.31
C SER A 308 1.01 6.03 24.89
N GLU A 309 1.26 6.19 23.59
CA GLU A 309 2.47 6.86 23.10
C GLU A 309 2.49 8.38 23.40
N ALA A 310 1.34 9.05 23.40
CA ALA A 310 1.22 10.45 23.81
C ALA A 310 1.49 10.63 25.31
N ARG A 311 1.02 9.70 26.15
CA ARG A 311 1.32 9.66 27.59
C ARG A 311 2.82 9.46 27.84
N LEU A 312 3.48 8.55 27.12
CA LEU A 312 4.94 8.41 27.19
C LEU A 312 5.67 9.67 26.70
N THR A 313 5.09 10.41 25.77
CA THR A 313 5.63 11.72 25.37
C THR A 313 5.56 12.74 26.49
N LEU A 314 4.43 12.84 27.19
CA LEU A 314 4.28 13.70 28.36
C LEU A 314 5.23 13.28 29.49
N ALA A 315 5.44 11.97 29.68
CA ALA A 315 6.40 11.46 30.65
C ALA A 315 7.83 11.95 30.35
N VAL A 316 8.28 11.85 29.09
CA VAL A 316 9.62 12.35 28.70
C VAL A 316 9.76 13.86 28.89
N VAL A 317 8.72 14.63 28.57
CA VAL A 317 8.71 16.08 28.82
C VAL A 317 8.82 16.38 30.32
N ALA A 318 8.02 15.72 31.15
CA ALA A 318 8.04 15.90 32.60
C ALA A 318 9.41 15.54 33.22
N VAL A 319 10.06 14.46 32.73
CA VAL A 319 11.43 14.10 33.11
C VAL A 319 12.42 15.23 32.84
N ARG A 320 12.31 15.87 31.67
CA ARG A 320 13.18 16.99 31.27
C ARG A 320 12.92 18.25 32.09
N ASP A 321 11.69 18.47 32.51
CA ASP A 321 11.27 19.54 33.43
C ASP A 321 11.55 19.25 34.91
N ARG A 322 12.19 18.10 35.20
CA ARG A 322 12.54 17.62 36.55
C ARG A 322 11.33 17.28 37.44
N ASP A 323 10.19 16.98 36.82
CA ASP A 323 8.97 16.52 37.50
C ASP A 323 8.85 14.99 37.39
N LEU A 324 9.53 14.28 38.29
CA LEU A 324 9.53 12.81 38.29
C LEU A 324 8.17 12.23 38.66
N GLU A 325 7.39 12.93 39.50
CA GLU A 325 6.07 12.46 39.91
C GLU A 325 5.13 12.39 38.71
N ARG A 326 5.00 13.51 37.99
CA ARG A 326 4.23 13.55 36.74
C ARG A 326 4.78 12.59 35.69
N ALA A 327 6.10 12.47 35.58
CA ALA A 327 6.71 11.54 34.63
C ALA A 327 6.27 10.09 34.87
N VAL A 328 6.27 9.66 36.12
CA VAL A 328 5.86 8.31 36.49
C VAL A 328 4.35 8.14 36.35
N GLU A 329 3.54 9.11 36.78
CA GLU A 329 2.08 9.06 36.58
C GLU A 329 1.70 8.88 35.11
N GLU A 330 2.26 9.70 34.22
CA GLU A 330 2.03 9.61 32.77
C GLU A 330 2.56 8.29 32.20
N GLY A 331 3.74 7.85 32.65
CA GLY A 331 4.35 6.59 32.25
C GLY A 331 3.52 5.36 32.64
N VAL A 332 3.02 5.31 33.87
CA VAL A 332 2.13 4.23 34.35
C VAL A 332 0.81 4.26 33.59
N ALA A 333 0.21 5.44 33.41
CA ALA A 333 -1.04 5.60 32.67
C ALA A 333 -0.93 5.05 31.24
N ALA A 334 0.22 5.20 30.57
CA ALA A 334 0.47 4.67 29.24
C ALA A 334 0.31 3.14 29.13
N PHE A 335 0.51 2.40 30.23
CA PHE A 335 0.48 0.93 30.23
C PHE A 335 -0.89 0.33 30.58
N THR A 336 -1.86 1.17 30.97
CA THR A 336 -3.19 0.73 31.44
C THR A 336 -4.17 0.36 30.33
N ALA A 337 -3.94 0.83 29.10
CA ALA A 337 -4.81 0.53 27.97
C ALA A 337 -4.85 -0.97 27.65
N GLY A 338 -6.03 -1.55 27.41
CA GLY A 338 -6.16 -2.95 27.02
C GLY A 338 -5.52 -3.24 25.65
N ARG A 339 -5.84 -2.43 24.64
CA ARG A 339 -5.28 -2.54 23.29
C ARG A 339 -3.90 -1.90 23.21
N LYS A 340 -2.88 -2.70 22.85
CA LYS A 340 -1.46 -2.29 22.77
C LYS A 340 -0.80 -2.79 21.48
N SER A 341 0.18 -2.05 21.00
CA SER A 341 1.20 -2.53 20.05
C SER A 341 2.47 -2.82 20.86
N LEU A 342 2.74 -4.08 21.20
CA LEU A 342 3.78 -4.43 22.16
C LEU A 342 5.18 -3.94 21.71
N PRO A 343 5.64 -4.18 20.46
CA PRO A 343 6.96 -3.70 20.05
C PRO A 343 7.08 -2.18 20.03
N SER A 344 6.02 -1.46 19.60
CA SER A 344 6.03 0.01 19.56
C SER A 344 6.02 0.59 20.96
N LEU A 345 5.13 0.09 21.83
CA LEU A 345 5.02 0.54 23.21
C LEU A 345 6.32 0.29 23.98
N ALA A 346 6.89 -0.91 23.87
CA ALA A 346 8.14 -1.27 24.53
C ALA A 346 9.32 -0.41 24.04
N TRP A 347 9.37 -0.10 22.74
CA TRP A 347 10.39 0.76 22.18
C TRP A 347 10.33 2.18 22.74
N ILE A 348 9.17 2.84 22.66
CA ILE A 348 8.99 4.21 23.15
C ILE A 348 9.16 4.29 24.68
N ALA A 349 8.64 3.30 25.41
CA ALA A 349 8.81 3.23 26.85
C ALA A 349 10.27 3.00 27.26
N GLY A 350 11.04 2.24 26.46
CA GLY A 350 12.48 2.09 26.64
C GLY A 350 13.26 3.40 26.41
N GLU A 351 12.80 4.25 25.48
CA GLU A 351 13.34 5.61 25.34
C GLU A 351 13.03 6.48 26.56
N ALA A 352 11.80 6.43 27.08
CA ALA A 352 11.41 7.15 28.29
C ALA A 352 12.19 6.66 29.53
N ALA A 353 12.36 5.34 29.68
CA ALA A 353 13.12 4.73 30.76
C ALA A 353 14.56 5.24 30.80
N ARG A 354 15.22 5.35 29.63
CA ARG A 354 16.59 5.91 29.55
C ARG A 354 16.65 7.34 30.07
N GLU A 355 15.71 8.18 29.66
CA GLU A 355 15.66 9.59 30.10
C GLU A 355 15.42 9.70 31.62
N ILE A 356 14.58 8.82 32.20
CA ILE A 356 14.33 8.73 33.65
C ILE A 356 15.60 8.28 34.39
N ILE A 357 16.25 7.21 33.93
CA ILE A 357 17.48 6.68 34.55
C ILE A 357 18.59 7.74 34.54
N GLU A 358 18.77 8.45 33.42
CA GLU A 358 19.82 9.45 33.28
C GLU A 358 19.63 10.65 34.23
N ARG A 359 18.39 11.05 34.54
CA ARG A 359 18.10 12.20 35.41
C ARG A 359 17.80 11.84 36.86
N PHE A 360 17.29 10.63 37.12
CA PHE A 360 16.83 10.17 38.43
C PHE A 360 17.30 8.73 38.75
N PRO A 361 18.62 8.43 38.70
CA PRO A 361 19.12 7.06 38.82
C PRO A 361 18.87 6.38 40.18
N GLY A 362 18.71 7.16 41.26
CA GLY A 362 18.57 6.67 42.63
C GLY A 362 17.17 6.79 43.24
N ASP A 363 16.19 7.31 42.50
CA ASP A 363 14.83 7.47 43.03
C ASP A 363 14.06 6.13 42.97
N PRO A 364 13.41 5.68 44.06
CA PRO A 364 12.64 4.42 44.06
C PRO A 364 11.55 4.36 42.98
N ARG A 365 10.98 5.51 42.58
CA ARG A 365 9.95 5.58 41.54
C ARG A 365 10.51 5.21 40.17
N THR A 366 11.80 5.47 39.92
CA THR A 366 12.50 5.00 38.72
C THR A 366 12.49 3.47 38.64
N GLN A 367 12.76 2.79 39.75
CA GLN A 367 12.73 1.32 39.78
C GLN A 367 11.32 0.77 39.53
N SER A 368 10.30 1.38 40.13
CA SER A 368 8.90 0.99 39.89
C SER A 368 8.50 1.11 38.41
N PHE A 369 8.89 2.19 37.73
CA PHE A 369 8.64 2.33 36.29
C PHE A 369 9.34 1.24 35.47
N LEU A 370 10.59 0.89 35.82
CA LEU A 370 11.35 -0.17 35.14
C LEU A 370 10.77 -1.57 35.38
N GLU A 371 10.17 -1.83 36.55
CA GLU A 371 9.47 -3.08 36.83
C GLU A 371 8.21 -3.21 35.97
N GLN A 372 7.44 -2.13 35.83
CA GLN A 372 6.28 -2.13 34.93
C GLN A 372 6.69 -2.33 33.47
N LEU A 373 7.72 -1.64 32.99
CA LEU A 373 8.26 -1.87 31.65
C LEU A 373 8.73 -3.32 31.44
N ARG A 374 9.34 -3.94 32.45
CA ARG A 374 9.73 -5.36 32.39
C ARG A 374 8.51 -6.28 32.26
N SER A 375 7.42 -5.98 32.96
CA SER A 375 6.19 -6.77 32.86
C SER A 375 5.55 -6.75 31.46
N LEU A 376 5.75 -5.68 30.68
CA LEU A 376 5.29 -5.62 29.28
C LEU A 376 6.01 -6.57 28.33
N ASN A 377 7.23 -7.02 28.66
CA ASN A 377 8.02 -7.92 27.82
C ASN A 377 7.85 -9.40 28.18
N VAL A 378 7.05 -9.71 29.20
CA VAL A 378 6.84 -11.07 29.74
C VAL A 378 5.43 -11.61 29.43
N GLY A 379 4.50 -10.74 29.01
CA GLY A 379 3.20 -11.12 28.45
C GLY A 379 3.27 -11.15 26.93
#